data_AF-A0A7J6PVH8-F1
#
_entry.id   AF-A0A7J6PVH8-F1
#
_cell.length_a   1.000
_cell.length_b   1.000
_cell.length_c   1.000
_cell.angle_alpha   90.00
_cell.angle_beta   90.00
_cell.angle_gamma   90.00
#
_symmetry.space_group_name_H-M   'P 1'
#
loop_
_entity.id
_entity.type
_entity.pdbx_description
1 polymer ?
#
loop_
_entity_poly.entity_id
_entity_poly.type
_entity_poly.pdbx_seq_one_letter_code
_entity_poly.pdbx_strand_id
1 'polypeptide(L)'
;KVAEDDNNIEGIVINGAVYNKDNNETISGRETRPFINECVGKWYKELKGKVPIIASGGVMRGHDALDLIEHGASVIQAARRLKDQLSDLLLKRGYYNIEEAIGAKVKKRRNNNRRVKEFHRKRIPFIT
;
A
#
# COMPACT_ATOMS: atom_id res chain seq x y z
N LYS A 1 4.93 -23.67 -24.46
CA LYS A 1 5.21 -22.23 -24.56
C LYS A 1 4.11 -21.51 -23.81
N VAL A 2 4.35 -21.14 -22.56
CA VAL A 2 3.42 -20.27 -21.82
C VAL A 2 3.56 -18.91 -22.48
N ALA A 3 2.44 -18.29 -22.84
CA ALA A 3 2.41 -16.97 -23.45
C ALA A 3 3.27 -16.01 -22.61
N GLU A 4 4.27 -15.40 -23.25
CA GLU A 4 4.85 -14.17 -22.74
C GLU A 4 3.72 -13.14 -22.82
N ASP A 5 3.09 -12.89 -21.67
CA ASP A 5 2.06 -11.86 -21.58
C ASP A 5 2.75 -10.50 -21.75
N ASP A 6 2.63 -9.96 -22.97
CA ASP A 6 3.20 -8.70 -23.50
C ASP A 6 2.71 -7.42 -22.80
N ASN A 7 2.77 -7.34 -21.46
CA ASN A 7 2.54 -6.10 -20.73
C ASN A 7 3.58 -5.94 -19.62
N ASN A 8 4.83 -5.63 -20.02
CA ASN A 8 5.89 -5.23 -19.10
C ASN A 8 5.61 -3.82 -18.54
N ILE A 9 4.60 -3.72 -17.66
CA ILE A 9 4.20 -2.47 -17.03
C ILE A 9 5.29 -2.07 -16.02
N GLU A 10 5.97 -0.96 -16.31
CA GLU A 10 7.05 -0.43 -15.47
C GLU A 10 6.57 0.30 -14.22
N GLY A 11 5.29 0.68 -14.16
CA GLY A 11 4.71 1.37 -13.01
C GLY A 11 3.22 1.62 -13.16
N ILE A 12 2.54 1.83 -12.04
CA ILE A 12 1.11 2.14 -12.00
C ILE A 12 0.88 3.44 -11.23
N VAL A 13 0.05 4.32 -11.78
CA VAL A 13 -0.46 5.50 -11.08
C VAL A 13 -1.86 5.21 -10.54
N ILE A 14 -2.05 5.34 -9.23
CA ILE A 14 -3.35 5.21 -8.57
C ILE A 14 -3.82 6.60 -8.16
N ASN A 15 -4.89 7.06 -8.81
CA ASN A 15 -5.50 8.35 -8.54
C ASN A 15 -6.66 8.23 -7.55
N GLY A 16 -6.95 9.32 -6.84
CA GLY A 16 -7.82 9.32 -5.67
C GLY A 16 -9.15 10.02 -5.86
N ALA A 17 -9.64 10.24 -7.08
CA ALA A 17 -11.02 10.66 -7.29
C ALA A 17 -11.96 9.43 -7.24
N VAL A 18 -13.05 9.53 -6.49
CA VAL A 18 -14.00 8.43 -6.29
C VAL A 18 -15.39 8.89 -6.70
N TYR A 19 -16.05 8.15 -7.57
CA TYR A 19 -17.43 8.41 -7.96
C TYR A 19 -18.38 7.63 -7.07
N ASN A 20 -19.29 8.34 -6.39
CA ASN A 20 -20.35 7.75 -5.59
C ASN A 20 -21.61 7.62 -6.45
N LYS A 21 -22.06 6.38 -6.65
CA LYS A 21 -23.24 6.08 -7.47
C LYS A 21 -24.56 6.41 -6.78
N ASP A 22 -24.58 6.44 -5.44
CA ASP A 22 -25.82 6.62 -4.68
C ASP A 22 -26.30 8.08 -4.76
N ASN A 23 -25.38 9.03 -4.80
CA ASN A 23 -25.68 10.46 -4.88
C ASN A 23 -25.19 11.14 -6.18
N ASN A 24 -24.61 10.39 -7.12
CA ASN A 24 -24.03 10.90 -8.37
C ASN A 24 -22.96 12.00 -8.19
N GLU A 25 -22.20 11.95 -7.10
CA GLU A 25 -21.15 12.92 -6.82
C GLU A 25 -19.75 12.34 -6.98
N THR A 26 -18.80 13.19 -7.38
CA THR A 26 -17.38 12.84 -7.36
C THR A 26 -16.74 13.40 -6.10
N ILE A 27 -16.19 12.51 -5.29
CA ILE A 27 -15.49 12.83 -4.06
C ILE A 27 -13.99 12.87 -4.36
N SER A 28 -13.29 13.86 -3.80
CA SER A 28 -11.84 14.01 -3.93
C SER A 28 -11.24 14.61 -2.65
N GLY A 29 -9.92 14.76 -2.61
CA GLY A 29 -9.24 15.31 -1.43
C GLY A 29 -9.20 14.32 -0.27
N ARG A 30 -9.32 14.82 0.97
CA ARG A 30 -9.08 14.02 2.19
C ARG A 30 -10.00 12.82 2.33
N GLU A 31 -11.24 12.96 1.88
CA GLU A 31 -12.30 11.96 2.04
C GLU A 31 -12.00 10.69 1.25
N THR A 32 -11.17 10.78 0.22
CA THR A 32 -10.82 9.61 -0.61
C THR A 32 -9.65 8.80 -0.06
N ARG A 33 -9.01 9.27 1.02
CA ARG A 33 -7.88 8.60 1.69
C ARG A 33 -8.12 7.10 1.98
N PRO A 34 -9.24 6.66 2.60
CA PRO A 34 -9.45 5.24 2.87
C PRO A 34 -9.46 4.40 1.58
N PHE A 35 -10.10 4.90 0.52
CA PHE A 35 -10.21 4.21 -0.76
C PHE A 35 -8.86 4.10 -1.48
N ILE A 36 -8.07 5.18 -1.51
CA ILE A 36 -6.76 5.14 -2.16
C ILE A 36 -5.79 4.24 -1.40
N ASN A 37 -5.79 4.26 -0.06
CA ASN A 37 -4.97 3.37 0.76
C ASN A 37 -5.30 1.89 0.48
N GLU A 38 -6.59 1.57 0.40
CA GLU A 38 -7.06 0.23 0.08
C GLU A 38 -6.61 -0.20 -1.32
N CYS A 39 -6.82 0.64 -2.33
CA CYS A 39 -6.41 0.38 -3.71
C CYS A 39 -4.89 0.16 -3.82
N VAL A 40 -4.08 1.04 -3.22
CA VAL A 40 -2.61 0.90 -3.19
C VAL A 40 -2.21 -0.40 -2.52
N GLY A 41 -2.76 -0.71 -1.35
CA GLY A 41 -2.46 -1.95 -0.63
C GLY A 41 -2.84 -3.21 -1.41
N LYS A 42 -3.99 -3.18 -2.10
CA LYS A 42 -4.46 -4.27 -2.96
C LYS A 42 -3.50 -4.49 -4.12
N TRP A 43 -3.20 -3.46 -4.91
CA TRP A 43 -2.32 -3.57 -6.06
C TRP A 43 -0.90 -3.92 -5.68
N TYR A 44 -0.36 -3.34 -4.61
CA TYR A 44 0.96 -3.71 -4.10
C TYR A 44 1.04 -5.21 -3.79
N LYS A 45 -0.02 -5.78 -3.22
CA LYS A 45 -0.11 -7.21 -2.92
C LYS A 45 -0.21 -8.06 -4.18
N GLU A 46 -1.09 -7.71 -5.12
CA GLU A 46 -1.28 -8.46 -6.38
C GLU A 46 0.00 -8.44 -7.24
N LEU A 47 0.67 -7.29 -7.31
CA LEU A 47 1.93 -7.11 -8.03
C LEU A 47 3.14 -7.65 -7.24
N LYS A 48 2.92 -8.22 -6.05
CA LYS A 48 3.94 -8.78 -5.15
C LYS A 48 5.06 -7.79 -4.83
N GLY A 49 4.75 -6.49 -4.85
CA GLY A 49 5.71 -5.40 -4.68
C GLY A 49 6.76 -5.28 -5.80
N LYS A 50 6.55 -5.87 -6.97
CA LYS A 50 7.49 -5.83 -8.11
C LYS A 50 7.33 -4.59 -8.99
N VAL A 51 6.11 -4.10 -9.14
CA VAL A 51 5.79 -2.94 -9.97
C VAL A 51 5.64 -1.72 -9.03
N PRO A 52 6.41 -0.64 -9.25
CA PRO A 52 6.32 0.57 -8.42
C PRO A 52 4.97 1.26 -8.59
N ILE A 53 4.47 1.80 -7.48
CA ILE A 53 3.17 2.46 -7.42
C ILE A 53 3.36 3.95 -7.11
N ILE A 54 2.77 4.81 -7.93
CA ILE A 54 2.67 6.24 -7.70
C ILE A 54 1.26 6.54 -7.20
N ALA A 55 1.13 7.05 -5.97
CA ALA A 55 -0.17 7.37 -5.39
C ALA A 55 -0.45 8.89 -5.45
N SER A 56 -1.67 9.25 -5.83
CA SER A 56 -2.14 10.64 -5.90
C SER A 56 -3.55 10.77 -5.34
N GLY A 57 -3.74 11.64 -4.34
CA GLY A 57 -5.03 11.90 -3.71
C GLY A 57 -5.04 11.59 -2.20
N GLY A 58 -5.88 12.31 -1.44
CA GLY A 58 -6.04 12.06 0.00
C GLY A 58 -4.90 12.50 0.93
N VAL A 59 -3.85 13.19 0.42
CA VAL A 59 -2.67 13.58 1.21
C VAL A 59 -2.73 15.05 1.64
N MET A 60 -2.95 15.30 2.93
CA MET A 60 -2.96 16.67 3.49
C MET A 60 -1.82 16.92 4.48
N ARG A 61 -1.30 15.88 5.13
CA ARG A 61 -0.25 15.93 6.17
C ARG A 61 0.76 14.79 5.99
N GLY A 62 1.94 14.91 6.61
CA GLY A 62 3.02 13.93 6.45
C GLY A 62 2.63 12.51 6.87
N HIS A 63 1.72 12.38 7.85
CA HIS A 63 1.16 11.10 8.27
C HIS A 63 0.38 10.41 7.14
N ASP A 64 -0.34 11.17 6.31
CA ASP A 64 -1.10 10.63 5.20
C ASP A 64 -0.15 10.09 4.12
N ALA A 65 0.96 10.80 3.90
CA ALA A 65 2.01 10.35 2.99
C ALA A 65 2.69 9.07 3.50
N LEU A 66 3.07 9.03 4.78
CA LEU A 66 3.65 7.83 5.37
C LEU A 66 2.70 6.63 5.28
N ASP A 67 1.40 6.86 5.49
CA ASP A 67 0.38 5.83 5.41
C ASP A 67 0.31 5.19 4.02
N LEU A 68 0.33 6.00 2.94
CA LEU A 68 0.37 5.50 1.57
C LEU A 68 1.65 4.70 1.25
N ILE A 69 2.81 5.18 1.74
CA ILE A 69 4.08 4.45 1.60
C ILE A 69 3.99 3.09 2.31
N GLU A 70 3.51 3.07 3.55
CA GLU A 70 3.32 1.83 4.32
C GLU A 70 2.34 0.86 3.65
N HIS A 71 1.38 1.36 2.85
CA HIS A 71 0.48 0.54 2.04
C HIS A 71 1.12 0.02 0.74
N GLY A 72 2.21 0.62 0.27
CA GLY A 72 2.95 0.13 -0.90
C GLY A 72 3.25 1.17 -1.97
N ALA A 73 2.92 2.45 -1.76
CA ALA A 73 3.31 3.51 -2.68
C ALA A 73 4.83 3.72 -2.64
N SER A 74 5.46 3.74 -3.81
CA SER A 74 6.87 4.07 -3.98
C SER A 74 7.07 5.59 -4.10
N VAL A 75 6.12 6.28 -4.74
CA VAL A 75 6.12 7.73 -4.93
C VAL A 75 4.75 8.29 -4.60
N ILE A 76 4.71 9.51 -4.07
CA ILE A 76 3.47 10.21 -3.76
C ILE A 76 3.48 11.57 -4.44
N GLN A 77 2.39 11.90 -5.13
CA GLN A 77 2.14 13.24 -5.62
C GLN A 77 1.58 14.10 -4.50
N ALA A 78 2.44 14.93 -3.89
CA ALA A 78 2.04 15.78 -2.76
C ALA A 78 2.83 17.10 -2.70
N ALA A 79 2.35 18.03 -1.86
CA ALA A 79 2.97 19.33 -1.68
C ALA A 79 4.36 19.26 -1.01
N ARG A 80 5.30 20.07 -1.50
CA ARG A 80 6.70 20.14 -1.03
C ARG A 80 6.85 20.29 0.50
N ARG A 81 5.89 20.98 1.14
CA ARG A 81 5.84 21.22 2.59
C ARG A 81 5.72 19.94 3.45
N LEU A 82 5.36 18.82 2.84
CA LEU A 82 5.15 17.56 3.54
C LEU A 82 6.45 16.78 3.74
N LYS A 83 7.53 17.14 3.04
CA LYS A 83 8.81 16.42 3.08
C LYS A 83 9.41 16.40 4.48
N ASP A 84 9.42 17.55 5.16
CA ASP A 84 10.01 17.65 6.51
C ASP A 84 9.20 16.81 7.51
N GLN A 85 7.87 16.91 7.45
CA GLN A 85 6.97 16.09 8.28
C GLN A 85 7.16 14.59 8.01
N LEU A 86 7.30 14.19 6.74
CA LEU A 86 7.52 12.80 6.36
C LEU A 86 8.86 12.29 6.89
N SER A 87 9.93 13.09 6.76
CA SER A 87 11.25 12.72 7.24
C SER A 87 11.27 12.48 8.76
N ASP A 88 10.65 13.39 9.52
CA ASP A 88 10.50 13.22 10.97
C ASP A 88 9.71 11.96 11.34
N LEU A 89 8.67 11.65 10.56
CA LEU A 89 7.82 10.50 10.82
C LEU A 89 8.50 9.18 10.50
N LEU A 90 9.30 9.12 9.43
CA LEU A 90 10.11 7.94 9.10
C LEU A 90 11.06 7.62 10.26
N LEU A 91 11.76 8.63 10.78
CA LEU A 91 12.66 8.48 11.92
C LEU A 91 11.92 8.01 13.18
N LYS A 92 10.78 8.65 13.51
CA LYS A 92 9.93 8.27 14.65
C LYS A 92 9.38 6.84 14.55
N ARG A 93 9.18 6.34 13.33
CA ARG A 93 8.70 4.98 13.08
C ARG A 93 9.82 3.93 13.09
N GLY A 94 11.08 4.37 13.15
CA GLY A 94 12.26 3.51 13.13
C GLY A 94 12.68 3.06 11.73
N TYR A 95 12.28 3.78 10.69
CA TYR A 95 12.75 3.53 9.33
C TYR A 95 14.04 4.31 9.07
N TYR A 96 15.05 3.63 8.55
CA TYR A 96 16.31 4.27 8.16
C TYR A 96 16.19 4.96 6.79
N ASN A 97 15.38 4.39 5.90
CA ASN A 97 15.12 4.92 4.56
C ASN A 97 13.65 4.71 4.16
N ILE A 98 13.23 5.34 3.06
CA ILE A 98 11.86 5.23 2.57
C ILE A 98 11.52 3.82 2.05
N GLU A 99 12.51 3.08 1.54
CA GLU A 99 12.32 1.75 0.96
C GLU A 99 11.86 0.72 2.01
N GLU A 100 12.35 0.85 3.25
CA GLU A 100 11.91 0.03 4.38
C GLU A 100 10.44 0.25 4.74
N ALA A 101 9.95 1.48 4.55
CA ALA A 101 8.56 1.82 4.80
C ALA A 101 7.63 1.26 3.72
N ILE A 102 8.09 1.11 2.46
CA ILE A 102 7.25 0.66 1.34
C ILE A 102 6.61 -0.70 1.64
N GLY A 103 5.28 -0.70 1.73
CA GLY A 103 4.46 -1.89 1.93
C GLY A 103 4.60 -2.53 3.31
N ALA A 104 5.17 -1.83 4.30
CA ALA A 104 5.38 -2.35 5.65
C ALA A 104 4.08 -2.85 6.33
N LYS A 105 2.94 -2.20 6.08
CA LYS A 105 1.62 -2.64 6.58
C LYS A 105 1.15 -3.93 5.90
N VAL A 106 1.35 -4.05 4.59
CA VAL A 106 0.94 -5.23 3.80
C VAL A 106 1.84 -6.43 4.12
N LYS A 107 3.15 -6.22 4.28
CA LYS A 107 4.14 -7.24 4.66
C LYS A 107 3.84 -7.85 6.04
N LYS A 108 3.47 -7.04 7.04
CA LYS A 108 3.06 -7.53 8.38
C LYS A 108 1.86 -8.48 8.35
N ARG A 109 0.87 -8.27 7.47
CA ARG A 109 -0.26 -9.21 7.30
C ARG A 109 0.18 -10.58 6.78
N ARG A 110 1.25 -10.67 5.98
CA ARG A 110 1.76 -11.93 5.42
C ARG A 110 2.30 -12.88 6.49
N ASN A 111 2.87 -12.34 7.58
CA ASN A 111 3.39 -13.15 8.68
C ASN A 111 2.28 -13.68 9.60
N ASN A 112 1.18 -12.96 9.78
CA ASN A 112 0.02 -13.49 10.51
C ASN A 112 -0.69 -14.61 9.74
N ASN A 113 -0.84 -14.50 8.41
CA ASN A 113 -1.48 -15.56 7.61
C ASN A 113 -0.61 -16.82 7.45
N ARG A 114 0.73 -16.71 7.50
CA ARG A 114 1.61 -17.89 7.55
C ARG A 114 1.56 -18.59 8.90
N ARG A 115 1.54 -17.85 10.01
CA ARG A 115 1.38 -18.45 11.35
C ARG A 115 0.03 -19.17 11.48
N VAL A 116 -1.07 -18.63 10.95
CA VAL A 116 -2.36 -19.32 11.00
C VAL A 116 -2.39 -20.60 10.14
N LYS A 117 -1.77 -20.58 8.94
CA LYS A 117 -1.68 -21.77 8.07
C LYS A 117 -0.65 -22.82 8.53
N GLU A 118 0.39 -22.41 9.27
CA GLU A 118 1.41 -23.31 9.82
C GLU A 118 0.97 -23.89 11.19
N PHE A 119 0.21 -23.14 11.97
CA PHE A 119 -0.40 -23.61 13.22
C PHE A 119 -1.45 -24.70 12.97
N HIS A 120 -2.24 -24.60 11.90
CA HIS A 120 -3.21 -25.64 11.54
C HIS A 120 -2.58 -26.88 10.88
N ARG A 121 -1.36 -26.79 10.36
CA ARG A 121 -0.68 -27.94 9.73
C ARG A 121 0.15 -28.77 10.71
N LYS A 122 0.51 -28.21 11.87
CA LYS A 122 1.35 -28.86 12.89
C LYS A 122 0.57 -29.49 14.05
N ARG A 123 -0.76 -29.59 13.96
CA ARG A 123 -1.62 -30.14 15.03
C ARG A 123 -2.47 -31.35 14.63
N ILE A 124 -1.96 -32.20 13.74
CA ILE A 124 -2.37 -33.62 13.70
C ILE A 124 -1.12 -34.46 13.98
N PRO A 125 -0.73 -34.65 15.25
CA PRO A 125 0.06 -35.80 15.62
C PRO A 125 -0.84 -37.04 15.54
N PHE A 126 -0.29 -38.10 14.96
CA PHE A 126 -0.73 -39.49 15.08
C PHE A 126 -1.45 -39.78 16.41
N ILE A 127 -2.67 -40.31 16.32
CA ILE A 127 -3.26 -41.17 17.36
C ILE A 127 -3.81 -42.39 16.61
N THR A 128 -3.19 -43.54 16.94
CA THR A 128 -3.52 -44.96 16.73
C THR A 128 -4.38 -45.36 15.54
#